data_AF-A0A7C1IHW6-F1
#
_entry.id   AF-A0A7C1IHW6-F1
#
_cell.length_a   1.000
_cell.length_b   1.000
_cell.length_c   1.000
_cell.angle_alpha   90.00
_cell.angle_beta   90.00
_cell.angle_gamma   90.00
#
_symmetry.space_group_name_H-M   'P 1'
#
loop_
_entity.id
_entity.type
_entity.pdbx_description
1 polymer ?
#
loop_
_entity_poly.entity_id
_entity_poly.type
_entity_poly.pdbx_seq_one_letter_code
_entity_poly.pdbx_strand_id
1 'polypeptide(L)'
;MGEKIAVRELREIHKLLSLLIDKGVDYMVTGGAALSILLNEKTVEGDLDIIAFSPDPVLEEDFYYDLSVELGCEYEKNSLGGPKLIFEDGFSIDFFSVSMNLEVPQDILQHYEKVRLPDGKIVKVASLEAALLLKAQAVAWETASEEELESYVARIGKRINKSKIDKLLELYDEGVRKTLVRVMRKAGFS
;
A
#
# COMPACT_ATOMS: atom_id res chain seq x y z
N MET A 1 8.15 -16.13 -19.40
CA MET A 1 7.83 -17.11 -18.33
C MET A 1 7.18 -16.28 -17.25
N GLY A 2 5.86 -16.36 -17.08
CA GLY A 2 5.17 -15.48 -16.13
C GLY A 2 5.60 -15.85 -14.72
N GLU A 3 6.13 -14.89 -13.97
CA GLU A 3 6.31 -15.07 -12.52
C GLU A 3 4.95 -15.40 -11.91
N LYS A 4 4.92 -16.45 -11.08
CA LYS A 4 3.71 -16.76 -10.33
C LYS A 4 3.51 -15.63 -9.32
N ILE A 5 2.43 -14.87 -9.48
CA ILE A 5 2.01 -13.91 -8.48
C ILE A 5 1.61 -14.71 -7.23
N ALA A 6 2.22 -14.40 -6.09
CA ALA A 6 1.86 -15.01 -4.81
C ALA A 6 0.43 -14.60 -4.44
N VAL A 7 -0.34 -15.51 -3.85
CA VAL A 7 -1.73 -15.25 -3.47
C VAL A 7 -1.97 -15.76 -2.06
N ARG A 8 -2.50 -14.91 -1.18
CA ARG A 8 -2.88 -15.28 0.19
C ARG A 8 -4.35 -15.01 0.44
N GLU A 9 -4.97 -15.83 1.27
CA GLU A 9 -6.35 -15.61 1.69
C GLU A 9 -6.43 -14.35 2.56
N LEU A 10 -7.52 -13.57 2.45
CA LEU A 10 -7.72 -12.36 3.24
C LEU A 10 -7.60 -12.62 4.76
N ARG A 11 -8.00 -13.82 5.21
CA ARG A 11 -7.84 -14.24 6.62
C ARG A 11 -6.38 -14.31 7.06
N GLU A 12 -5.46 -14.66 6.17
CA GLU A 12 -4.02 -14.74 6.45
C GLU A 12 -3.42 -13.34 6.50
N ILE A 13 -3.87 -12.45 5.62
CA ILE A 13 -3.53 -11.03 5.66
C ILE A 13 -3.98 -10.40 6.97
N HIS A 14 -5.21 -10.64 7.42
CA HIS A 14 -5.67 -10.16 8.72
C HIS A 14 -4.80 -10.64 9.89
N LYS A 15 -4.26 -11.87 9.83
CA LYS A 15 -3.32 -12.38 10.85
C LYS A 15 -1.99 -11.65 10.81
N LEU A 16 -1.43 -11.40 9.62
CA LEU A 16 -0.18 -10.65 9.46
C LEU A 16 -0.35 -9.22 9.98
N LEU A 17 -1.43 -8.54 9.61
CA LEU A 17 -1.73 -7.20 10.10
C LEU A 17 -1.87 -7.15 11.62
N SER A 18 -2.56 -8.13 12.19
CA SER A 18 -2.71 -8.28 13.64
C SER A 18 -1.37 -8.51 14.34
N LEU A 19 -0.48 -9.32 13.74
CA LEU A 19 0.86 -9.60 14.25
C LEU A 19 1.75 -8.35 14.22
N LEU A 20 1.69 -7.55 13.16
CA LEU A 20 2.43 -6.29 13.09
C LEU A 20 2.01 -5.32 14.21
N ILE A 21 0.71 -5.27 14.56
CA ILE A 21 0.25 -4.50 15.72
C ILE A 21 0.84 -5.05 17.01
N ASP A 22 0.86 -6.37 17.20
CA ASP A 22 1.45 -7.00 18.40
C ASP A 22 2.96 -6.74 18.52
N LYS A 23 3.63 -6.53 17.39
CA LYS A 23 5.04 -6.13 17.31
C LYS A 23 5.28 -4.64 17.53
N GLY A 24 4.22 -3.87 17.75
CA GLY A 24 4.32 -2.44 18.03
C GLY A 24 4.45 -1.57 16.78
N VAL A 25 4.14 -2.10 15.59
CA VAL A 25 4.16 -1.32 14.35
C VAL A 25 2.88 -0.48 14.25
N ASP A 26 3.02 0.86 14.24
CA ASP A 26 1.96 1.78 13.82
C ASP A 26 2.09 2.02 12.31
N TYR A 27 1.02 1.74 11.57
CA TYR A 27 1.07 1.76 10.11
C TYR A 27 -0.28 2.06 9.45
N MET A 28 -0.22 2.27 8.14
CA MET A 28 -1.35 2.27 7.23
C MET A 28 -1.11 1.29 6.08
N VAL A 29 -2.09 0.42 5.81
CA VAL A 29 -2.09 -0.46 4.64
C VAL A 29 -2.43 0.36 3.40
N THR A 30 -1.68 0.19 2.32
CA THR A 30 -1.93 0.83 1.02
C THR A 30 -1.93 -0.21 -0.10
N GLY A 31 -1.90 0.27 -1.35
CA GLY A 31 -1.71 -0.56 -2.52
C GLY A 31 -2.80 -1.61 -2.74
N GLY A 32 -2.39 -2.78 -3.25
CA GLY A 32 -3.32 -3.79 -3.78
C GLY A 32 -4.12 -4.44 -2.65
N ALA A 33 -3.44 -4.67 -1.53
CA ALA A 33 -4.00 -5.19 -0.30
C ALA A 33 -5.07 -4.26 0.28
N ALA A 34 -4.87 -2.93 0.26
CA ALA A 34 -5.89 -1.99 0.72
C ALA A 34 -7.19 -2.12 -0.08
N LEU A 35 -7.11 -2.27 -1.41
CA LEU A 35 -8.29 -2.51 -2.24
C LEU A 35 -8.96 -3.83 -1.89
N SER A 36 -8.20 -4.92 -1.77
CA SER A 36 -8.76 -6.24 -1.45
C SER A 36 -9.47 -6.25 -0.09
N ILE A 37 -8.90 -5.58 0.91
CA ILE A 37 -9.52 -5.43 2.24
C ILE A 37 -10.81 -4.63 2.14
N LEU A 38 -10.79 -3.45 1.51
CA LEU A 38 -11.97 -2.56 1.44
C LEU A 38 -13.08 -3.10 0.54
N LEU A 39 -12.74 -3.87 -0.48
CA LEU A 39 -13.69 -4.54 -1.37
C LEU A 39 -14.11 -5.92 -0.85
N ASN A 40 -13.56 -6.37 0.28
CA ASN A 40 -13.80 -7.67 0.89
C ASN A 40 -13.61 -8.83 -0.12
N GLU A 41 -12.52 -8.73 -0.89
CA GLU A 41 -12.08 -9.80 -1.79
C GLU A 41 -11.59 -10.99 -0.97
N LYS A 42 -11.66 -12.20 -1.54
CA LYS A 42 -11.26 -13.42 -0.82
C LYS A 42 -9.76 -13.54 -0.64
N THR A 43 -8.99 -12.93 -1.54
CA THR A 43 -7.55 -13.09 -1.65
C THR A 43 -6.86 -11.75 -1.86
N VAL A 44 -5.60 -11.69 -1.46
CA VAL A 44 -4.65 -10.62 -1.78
C VAL A 44 -3.56 -11.22 -2.66
N GLU A 45 -3.25 -10.54 -3.76
CA GLU A 45 -2.26 -10.95 -4.74
C GLU A 45 -1.01 -10.09 -4.63
N GLY A 46 0.17 -10.69 -4.81
CA GLY A 46 1.47 -10.04 -4.80
C GLY A 46 1.99 -9.83 -3.37
N ASP A 47 1.78 -8.64 -2.85
CA ASP A 47 2.43 -8.11 -1.66
C ASP A 47 1.46 -7.35 -0.74
N LEU A 48 2.00 -6.95 0.40
CA LEU A 48 1.36 -6.07 1.36
C LEU A 48 2.18 -4.78 1.46
N ASP A 49 1.69 -3.72 0.84
CA ASP A 49 2.27 -2.38 0.96
C ASP A 49 1.89 -1.73 2.30
N ILE A 50 2.90 -1.39 3.10
CA ILE A 50 2.73 -0.79 4.42
C ILE A 50 3.48 0.53 4.50
N ILE A 51 2.76 1.62 4.76
CA ILE A 51 3.37 2.87 5.21
C ILE A 51 3.46 2.80 6.73
N ALA A 52 4.67 2.61 7.26
CA ALA A 52 4.89 2.53 8.70
C ALA A 52 5.33 3.87 9.28
N PHE A 53 4.67 4.26 10.38
CA PHE A 53 4.92 5.48 11.12
C PHE A 53 5.91 5.27 12.27
N SER A 54 5.92 4.08 12.86
CA SER A 54 6.80 3.68 13.95
C SER A 54 6.79 2.16 14.09
N PRO A 55 7.93 1.47 14.32
CA PRO A 55 9.30 1.96 14.13
C PRO A 55 9.51 2.48 12.70
N ASP A 56 10.33 3.51 12.49
CA ASP A 56 10.55 4.05 11.14
C ASP A 56 11.34 3.03 10.28
N PRO A 57 10.83 2.61 9.11
CA PRO A 57 11.47 1.60 8.28
C PRO A 57 12.91 1.88 7.83
N VAL A 58 13.31 3.14 7.74
CA VAL A 58 14.66 3.52 7.29
C VAL A 58 15.57 3.89 8.45
N LEU A 59 15.02 4.42 9.55
CA LEU A 59 15.82 4.81 10.71
C LEU A 59 16.04 3.65 11.68
N GLU A 60 15.13 2.67 11.70
CA GLU A 60 15.11 1.55 12.64
C GLU A 60 15.15 0.21 11.89
N GLU A 61 16.06 0.08 10.92
CA GLU A 61 16.16 -1.11 10.06
C GLU A 61 16.38 -2.41 10.84
N ASP A 62 17.15 -2.36 11.94
CA ASP A 62 17.45 -3.51 12.80
C ASP A 62 16.15 -4.15 13.34
N PHE A 63 15.12 -3.35 13.64
CA PHE A 63 13.82 -3.87 14.06
C PHE A 63 13.18 -4.73 12.97
N TYR A 64 13.24 -4.29 11.71
CA TYR A 64 12.63 -5.00 10.59
C TYR A 64 13.43 -6.23 10.17
N TYR A 65 14.76 -6.19 10.34
CA TYR A 65 15.61 -7.37 10.20
C TYR A 65 15.28 -8.42 11.26
N ASP A 66 15.21 -8.04 12.54
CA ASP A 66 14.84 -8.96 13.62
C ASP A 66 13.43 -9.52 13.43
N LEU A 67 12.50 -8.69 12.94
CA LEU A 67 11.16 -9.12 12.57
C LEU A 67 11.20 -10.18 11.46
N SER A 68 12.08 -10.07 10.46
CA SER A 68 12.19 -11.08 9.40
C SER A 68 12.66 -12.42 9.96
N VAL A 69 13.65 -12.40 10.85
CA VAL A 69 14.19 -13.59 11.51
C VAL A 69 13.10 -14.28 12.34
N GLU A 70 12.30 -13.50 13.08
CA GLU A 70 11.20 -14.05 13.86
C GLU A 70 10.08 -14.65 13.00
N LEU A 71 9.76 -14.00 11.89
CA LEU A 71 8.74 -14.49 10.95
C LEU A 71 9.24 -15.66 10.08
N GLY A 72 10.53 -15.98 10.14
CA GLY A 72 11.14 -16.99 9.29
C GLY A 72 11.10 -16.61 7.81
N CYS A 73 11.26 -15.33 7.49
CA CYS A 73 11.23 -14.81 6.12
C CYS A 73 12.54 -14.09 5.76
N GLU A 74 12.79 -13.97 4.46
CA GLU A 74 13.96 -13.28 3.92
C GLU A 74 13.81 -11.76 4.06
N TYR A 75 14.91 -11.07 4.31
CA TYR A 75 14.98 -9.61 4.38
C TYR A 75 15.70 -9.07 3.15
N GLU A 76 15.03 -8.16 2.44
CA GLU A 76 15.58 -7.40 1.33
C GLU A 76 15.24 -5.91 1.46
N LYS A 77 15.62 -5.12 0.46
CA LYS A 77 15.20 -3.73 0.30
C LYS A 77 14.23 -3.61 -0.88
N ASN A 78 13.13 -2.88 -0.68
CA ASN A 78 12.23 -2.51 -1.77
C ASN A 78 12.87 -1.47 -2.70
N SER A 79 12.17 -1.13 -3.79
CA SER A 79 12.65 -0.20 -4.82
C SER A 79 12.96 1.20 -4.32
N LEU A 80 12.45 1.58 -3.14
CA LEU A 80 12.70 2.87 -2.51
C LEU A 80 13.79 2.80 -1.43
N GLY A 81 14.26 1.61 -1.06
CA GLY A 81 15.28 1.40 -0.03
C GLY A 81 14.72 1.11 1.36
N GLY A 82 13.40 0.95 1.49
CA GLY A 82 12.75 0.46 2.71
C GLY A 82 12.86 -1.07 2.85
N PRO A 83 12.62 -1.63 4.05
CA PRO A 83 12.57 -3.07 4.30
C PRO A 83 11.54 -3.78 3.43
N LYS A 84 11.91 -4.96 2.95
CA LYS A 84 11.05 -5.90 2.24
C LYS A 84 11.19 -7.27 2.88
N LEU A 85 10.08 -7.84 3.36
CA LEU A 85 10.06 -9.15 3.99
C LEU A 85 9.43 -10.18 3.04
N ILE A 86 10.19 -11.19 2.63
CA ILE A 86 9.79 -12.15 1.58
C ILE A 86 9.61 -13.54 2.18
N PHE A 87 8.39 -14.07 2.10
CA PHE A 87 8.07 -15.41 2.57
C PHE A 87 8.39 -16.48 1.51
N GLU A 88 8.52 -17.74 1.94
CA GLU A 88 8.84 -18.87 1.04
C GLU A 88 7.85 -19.06 -0.11
N ASP A 89 6.59 -18.65 0.05
CA ASP A 89 5.55 -18.70 -0.99
C ASP A 89 5.64 -17.56 -2.01
N GLY A 90 6.65 -16.69 -1.89
CA GLY A 90 6.86 -15.51 -2.73
C GLY A 90 6.00 -14.31 -2.35
N PHE A 91 5.14 -14.43 -1.34
CA PHE A 91 4.40 -13.27 -0.82
C PHE A 91 5.38 -12.35 -0.08
N SER A 92 5.20 -11.05 -0.17
CA SER A 92 6.08 -10.10 0.51
C SER A 92 5.33 -8.98 1.24
N ILE A 93 6.01 -8.36 2.20
CA ILE A 93 5.55 -7.14 2.88
C ILE A 93 6.59 -6.06 2.59
N ASP A 94 6.16 -5.00 1.91
CA ASP A 94 7.00 -3.87 1.55
C ASP A 94 6.71 -2.71 2.52
N PHE A 95 7.73 -2.29 3.26
CA PHE A 95 7.63 -1.21 4.23
C PHE A 95 8.16 0.10 3.66
N PHE A 96 7.33 1.13 3.70
CA PHE A 96 7.63 2.49 3.26
C PHE A 96 7.67 3.41 4.48
N SER A 97 8.72 4.22 4.56
CA SER A 97 8.90 5.21 5.63
C SER A 97 8.35 6.57 5.20
N VAL A 98 7.64 7.23 6.11
CA VAL A 98 7.21 8.63 5.93
C VAL A 98 8.37 9.63 5.98
N SER A 99 9.50 9.24 6.58
CA SER A 99 10.74 10.03 6.63
C SER A 99 11.48 10.02 5.30
N MET A 100 11.19 9.04 4.44
CA MET A 100 11.62 9.11 3.05
C MET A 100 10.84 10.24 2.38
N ASN A 101 11.54 11.10 1.64
CA ASN A 101 10.91 12.20 0.91
C ASN A 101 10.15 11.63 -0.31
N LEU A 102 9.07 10.88 -0.05
CA LEU A 102 8.31 10.11 -1.04
C LEU A 102 7.61 10.98 -2.09
N GLU A 103 7.79 12.31 -2.04
CA GLU A 103 6.99 13.30 -2.78
C GLU A 103 5.47 13.08 -2.58
N VAL A 104 5.09 12.44 -1.47
CA VAL A 104 3.71 12.17 -1.06
C VAL A 104 3.31 13.24 -0.04
N PRO A 105 2.24 14.03 -0.28
CA PRO A 105 1.70 14.95 0.70
C PRO A 105 1.29 14.18 1.96
N GLN A 106 1.88 14.54 3.11
CA GLN A 106 1.63 13.85 4.39
C GLN A 106 0.14 13.83 4.77
N ASP A 107 -0.62 14.85 4.34
CA ASP A 107 -2.06 14.94 4.57
C ASP A 107 -2.83 13.80 3.91
N ILE A 108 -2.32 13.18 2.83
CA ILE A 108 -2.96 12.01 2.21
C ILE A 108 -3.04 10.82 3.19
N LEU A 109 -2.11 10.75 4.14
CA LEU A 109 -2.04 9.69 5.16
C LEU A 109 -3.15 9.82 6.20
N GLN A 110 -3.89 10.93 6.22
CA GLN A 110 -5.09 11.11 7.02
C GLN A 110 -6.36 10.56 6.34
N HIS A 111 -6.26 10.13 5.08
CA HIS A 111 -7.37 9.62 4.28
C HIS A 111 -7.42 8.09 4.26
N TYR A 112 -7.74 7.54 5.42
CA TYR A 112 -7.88 6.11 5.65
C TYR A 112 -9.27 5.74 6.18
N GLU A 113 -9.64 4.49 5.96
CA GLU A 113 -10.76 3.83 6.62
C GLU A 113 -10.24 3.01 7.81
N LYS A 114 -11.02 2.97 8.90
CA LYS A 114 -10.71 2.12 10.06
C LYS A 114 -11.35 0.76 9.86
N VAL A 115 -10.56 -0.27 9.58
CA VAL A 115 -11.05 -1.63 9.40
C VAL A 115 -10.82 -2.42 10.69
N ARG A 116 -11.87 -3.08 11.18
CA ARG A 116 -11.78 -3.96 12.35
C ARG A 116 -11.42 -5.37 11.88
N LEU A 117 -10.28 -5.88 12.35
CA LEU A 117 -9.84 -7.25 12.12
C LEU A 117 -10.71 -8.25 12.91
N PRO A 118 -10.71 -9.54 12.54
CA PRO A 118 -11.51 -10.56 13.24
C PRO A 118 -11.19 -10.72 14.73
N ASP A 119 -9.97 -10.41 15.16
CA ASP A 119 -9.53 -10.44 16.56
C ASP A 119 -9.87 -9.14 17.34
N GLY A 120 -10.56 -8.19 16.69
CA GLY A 120 -11.03 -6.95 17.29
C GLY A 120 -10.07 -5.77 17.17
N LYS A 121 -8.83 -5.97 16.72
CA LYS A 121 -7.87 -4.88 16.47
C LYS A 121 -8.34 -3.99 15.31
N ILE A 122 -7.87 -2.75 15.29
CA ILE A 122 -8.23 -1.77 14.26
C ILE A 122 -6.98 -1.45 13.45
N VAL A 123 -7.09 -1.55 12.12
CA VAL A 123 -6.05 -1.16 11.17
C VAL A 123 -6.48 0.06 10.38
N LYS A 124 -5.51 0.93 10.07
CA LYS A 124 -5.69 2.03 9.12
C LYS A 124 -5.48 1.46 7.71
N VAL A 125 -6.47 1.59 6.84
CA VAL A 125 -6.38 1.17 5.44
C VAL A 125 -6.63 2.38 4.57
N ALA A 126 -5.70 2.73 3.68
CA ALA A 126 -5.85 3.85 2.77
C ALA A 126 -7.22 3.77 2.07
N SER A 127 -7.97 4.86 2.08
CA SER A 127 -9.25 4.92 1.37
C SER A 127 -9.06 4.58 -0.11
N LEU A 128 -10.11 4.09 -0.78
CA LEU A 128 -10.03 3.73 -2.20
C LEU A 128 -9.46 4.88 -3.05
N GLU A 129 -9.83 6.11 -2.72
CA GLU A 129 -9.33 7.31 -3.40
C GLU A 129 -7.86 7.61 -3.10
N ALA A 130 -7.43 7.49 -1.84
CA ALA A 130 -6.03 7.69 -1.46
C ALA A 130 -5.13 6.59 -2.06
N ALA A 131 -5.53 5.33 -1.98
CA ALA A 131 -4.80 4.20 -2.56
C ALA A 131 -4.64 4.34 -4.08
N LEU A 132 -5.68 4.80 -4.78
CA LEU A 132 -5.62 5.07 -6.22
C LEU A 132 -4.62 6.18 -6.56
N LEU A 133 -4.61 7.28 -5.81
CA LEU A 133 -3.68 8.38 -6.04
C LEU A 133 -2.24 7.99 -5.72
N LEU A 134 -2.00 7.24 -4.65
CA LEU A 134 -0.68 6.71 -4.32
C LEU A 134 -0.17 5.76 -5.42
N LYS A 135 -1.03 4.91 -5.99
CA LYS A 135 -0.65 4.06 -7.14
C LYS A 135 -0.40 4.88 -8.41
N ALA A 136 -1.22 5.90 -8.69
CA ALA A 136 -1.00 6.81 -9.81
C ALA A 136 0.32 7.57 -9.69
N GLN A 137 0.72 7.91 -8.46
CA GLN A 137 2.03 8.44 -8.14
C GLN A 137 3.13 7.41 -8.39
N ALA A 138 3.01 6.18 -7.89
CA ALA A 138 4.01 5.14 -8.18
C ALA A 138 4.23 4.96 -9.71
N VAL A 139 3.17 4.99 -10.52
CA VAL A 139 3.27 4.94 -11.98
C VAL A 139 3.92 6.20 -12.58
N ALA A 140 3.55 7.39 -12.10
CA ALA A 140 4.13 8.65 -12.58
C ALA A 140 5.64 8.77 -12.29
N TRP A 141 6.14 8.08 -11.27
CA TRP A 141 7.56 8.00 -10.90
C TRP A 141 8.23 6.70 -11.37
N GLU A 142 7.57 5.91 -12.23
CA GLU A 142 8.13 4.70 -12.84
C GLU A 142 8.52 3.60 -11.81
N THR A 143 7.88 3.59 -10.64
CA THR A 143 8.05 2.57 -9.60
C THR A 143 6.91 1.53 -9.60
N ALA A 144 5.90 1.72 -10.44
CA ALA A 144 4.80 0.80 -10.71
C ALA A 144 4.41 0.85 -12.20
N SER A 145 3.71 -0.16 -12.70
CA SER A 145 3.33 -0.25 -14.12
C SER A 145 1.96 0.39 -14.42
N GLU A 146 1.76 0.86 -15.66
CA GLU A 146 0.46 1.40 -16.10
C GLU A 146 -0.65 0.33 -16.00
N GLU A 147 -0.34 -0.95 -16.28
CA GLU A 147 -1.28 -2.08 -16.18
C GLU A 147 -1.77 -2.31 -14.75
N GLU A 148 -0.92 -2.11 -13.75
CA GLU A 148 -1.33 -2.21 -12.35
C GLU A 148 -2.35 -1.12 -11.99
N LEU A 149 -2.14 0.10 -12.46
CA LEU A 149 -3.08 1.20 -12.23
C LEU A 149 -4.41 0.98 -12.97
N GLU A 150 -4.38 0.47 -14.19
CA GLU A 150 -5.58 0.05 -14.92
C GLU A 150 -6.37 -0.99 -14.14
N SER A 151 -5.69 -1.98 -13.55
CA SER A 151 -6.29 -2.98 -12.67
C SER A 151 -6.96 -2.33 -11.46
N TYR A 152 -6.34 -1.34 -10.83
CA TYR A 152 -6.94 -0.59 -9.71
C TYR A 152 -8.21 0.13 -10.15
N VAL A 153 -8.15 0.88 -11.25
CA VAL A 153 -9.30 1.61 -11.79
C VAL A 153 -10.45 0.64 -12.09
N ALA A 154 -10.16 -0.51 -12.70
CA ALA A 154 -11.14 -1.54 -13.00
C ALA A 154 -11.75 -2.18 -11.74
N ARG A 155 -10.93 -2.53 -10.73
CA ARG A 155 -11.37 -3.15 -9.47
C ARG A 155 -12.24 -2.21 -8.65
N ILE A 156 -11.85 -0.94 -8.53
CA ILE A 156 -12.62 0.04 -7.76
C ILE A 156 -13.91 0.40 -8.51
N GLY A 157 -13.81 0.63 -9.82
CA GLY A 157 -14.93 0.93 -10.71
C GLY A 157 -15.75 2.14 -10.25
N LYS A 158 -17.08 2.00 -10.24
CA LYS A 158 -18.01 3.09 -9.88
C LYS A 158 -18.02 3.49 -8.40
N ARG A 159 -17.22 2.81 -7.55
CA ARG A 159 -17.13 3.12 -6.11
C ARG A 159 -16.29 4.36 -5.82
N ILE A 160 -15.51 4.85 -6.80
CA ILE A 160 -14.68 6.05 -6.64
C ILE A 160 -15.57 7.28 -6.44
N ASN A 161 -15.32 8.02 -5.37
CA ASN A 161 -15.86 9.35 -5.19
C ASN A 161 -14.96 10.39 -5.87
N LYS A 162 -15.36 10.85 -7.06
CA LYS A 162 -14.62 11.86 -7.82
C LYS A 162 -14.35 13.15 -7.04
N SER A 163 -15.32 13.62 -6.26
CA SER A 163 -15.13 14.83 -5.45
C SER A 163 -14.07 14.64 -4.36
N LYS A 164 -13.91 13.43 -3.82
CA LYS A 164 -12.79 13.13 -2.91
C LYS A 164 -11.46 13.11 -3.66
N ILE A 165 -11.39 12.51 -4.85
CA ILE A 165 -10.18 12.53 -5.70
C ILE A 165 -9.76 13.98 -5.99
N ASP A 166 -10.70 14.84 -6.40
CA ASP A 166 -10.41 16.24 -6.70
C ASP A 166 -9.81 16.97 -5.48
N LYS A 167 -10.36 16.75 -4.28
CA LYS A 167 -9.84 17.31 -3.03
C LYS A 167 -8.46 16.75 -2.65
N LEU A 168 -8.22 15.47 -2.88
CA LEU A 168 -6.92 14.86 -2.60
C LEU A 168 -5.84 15.35 -3.57
N LEU A 169 -6.20 15.54 -4.83
CA LEU A 169 -5.34 16.15 -5.85
C LEU A 169 -4.94 17.59 -5.46
N GLU A 170 -5.76 18.30 -4.69
CA GLU A 170 -5.43 19.63 -4.16
C GLU A 170 -4.25 19.64 -3.19
N LEU A 171 -3.93 18.50 -2.56
CA LEU A 171 -2.77 18.35 -1.68
C LEU A 171 -1.43 18.35 -2.43
N TYR A 172 -1.46 18.13 -3.74
CA TYR A 172 -0.29 18.12 -4.60
C TYR A 172 -0.06 19.46 -5.28
N ASP A 173 1.21 19.79 -5.50
CA ASP A 173 1.63 20.90 -6.34
C ASP A 173 1.02 20.81 -7.75
N GLU A 174 0.75 21.95 -8.37
CA GLU A 174 0.03 22.02 -9.65
C GLU A 174 0.68 21.17 -10.75
N GLY A 175 2.01 21.15 -10.82
CA GLY A 175 2.76 20.34 -11.78
C GLY A 175 2.53 18.83 -11.58
N VAL A 176 2.67 18.37 -10.34
CA VAL A 176 2.43 16.96 -9.96
C VAL A 176 0.97 16.59 -10.21
N ARG A 177 0.04 17.46 -9.81
CA ARG A 177 -1.40 17.27 -10.02
C ARG A 177 -1.75 17.03 -11.50
N LYS A 178 -1.19 17.83 -12.41
CA LYS A 178 -1.40 17.65 -13.86
C LYS A 178 -0.86 16.30 -14.35
N THR A 179 0.28 15.87 -13.84
CA THR A 179 0.87 14.56 -14.14
C THR A 179 -0.03 13.44 -13.66
N LEU A 180 -0.48 13.48 -12.41
CA LEU A 180 -1.37 12.46 -11.83
C LEU A 180 -2.69 12.35 -12.60
N VAL A 181 -3.34 13.47 -12.90
CA VAL A 181 -4.58 13.48 -13.71
C VAL A 181 -4.37 12.85 -15.08
N ARG A 182 -3.23 13.13 -15.73
CA ARG A 182 -2.90 12.52 -17.03
C ARG A 182 -2.71 11.01 -16.91
N VAL A 183 -1.98 10.55 -15.91
CA VAL A 183 -1.70 9.12 -15.66
C VAL A 183 -2.99 8.36 -15.35
N MET A 184 -3.82 8.89 -14.44
CA MET A 184 -5.11 8.28 -14.12
C MET A 184 -6.04 8.20 -15.34
N ARG A 185 -6.09 9.24 -16.18
CA ARG A 185 -6.89 9.24 -17.42
C ARG A 185 -6.43 8.18 -18.42
N LYS A 186 -5.11 8.00 -18.57
CA LYS A 186 -4.56 6.93 -19.41
C LYS A 186 -5.02 5.56 -18.92
N ALA A 187 -5.01 5.34 -17.61
CA ALA A 187 -5.47 4.11 -16.98
C ALA A 187 -7.01 3.92 -16.95
N GLY A 188 -7.76 4.75 -17.71
CA GLY A 188 -9.21 4.60 -17.85
C GLY A 188 -10.04 5.31 -16.76
N PHE A 189 -9.44 6.09 -15.86
CA PHE A 189 -10.19 6.92 -14.93
C PHE A 189 -10.80 8.12 -15.67
N SER A 190 -12.14 8.17 -15.71
CA SER A 190 -12.94 9.23 -16.34
C SER A 190 -13.92 9.82 -15.35
#